data_AF-A0A067E9K0-F1
#
_entry.id   AF-A0A067E9K0-F1
#
_cell.length_a   1.000
_cell.length_b   1.000
_cell.length_c   1.000
_cell.angle_alpha   90.00
_cell.angle_beta   90.00
_cell.angle_gamma   90.00
#
_symmetry.space_group_name_H-M   'P 1'
#
loop_
_entity.id
_entity.type
_entity.pdbx_description
1 polymer ?
#
loop_
_entity_poly.entity_id
_entity_poly.type
_entity_poly.pdbx_seq_one_letter_code
_entity_poly.pdbx_strand_id
1 'polypeptide(L)'
;TFDTLAMDSNMKQMIMDDLERFVKRKEFYRNVGKAWKHSYFLYGPPGTGKSSLIAAMTNYLNFDVYDLELTTFKENMELRNMLIATKNKSILVVGDID
;
A
#
# COMPACT_ATOMS: atom_id res chain seq x y z
N THR A 1 6.97 -8.13 -11.31
CA THR A 1 7.67 -8.20 -10.01
C THR A 1 8.52 -6.96 -9.84
N PHE A 2 9.23 -6.76 -8.73
CA PHE A 2 10.17 -5.64 -8.60
C PHE A 2 11.29 -5.69 -9.65
N ASP A 3 11.70 -6.88 -10.09
CA ASP A 3 12.76 -7.05 -11.10
C ASP A 3 12.36 -6.47 -12.45
N THR A 4 11.09 -6.62 -12.84
CA THR A 4 10.56 -6.13 -14.13
C THR A 4 10.29 -4.62 -14.15
N LEU A 5 10.44 -3.93 -13.01
CA LEU A 5 10.11 -2.52 -12.90
C LEU A 5 11.32 -1.64 -13.27
N ALA A 6 11.15 -0.80 -14.29
CA ALA A 6 12.13 0.19 -14.69
C ALA A 6 12.08 1.38 -13.73
N MET A 7 13.01 1.41 -12.77
CA MET A 7 13.19 2.51 -11.81
C MET A 7 14.64 2.55 -11.33
N ASP A 8 15.03 3.66 -10.70
CA ASP A 8 16.33 3.76 -10.05
C ASP A 8 16.54 2.62 -9.03
N SER A 9 17.73 2.03 -9.07
CA SER A 9 18.03 0.83 -8.27
C SER A 9 18.09 1.13 -6.78
N ASN A 10 18.56 2.32 -6.39
CA ASN A 10 18.61 2.72 -4.99
C ASN A 10 17.19 2.95 -4.46
N MET A 11 16.32 3.61 -5.24
CA MET A 11 14.92 3.80 -4.88
C MET A 11 14.17 2.46 -4.77
N LYS A 12 14.44 1.53 -5.69
CA LYS A 12 13.88 0.16 -5.63
C LYS A 12 14.27 -0.53 -4.32
N GLN A 13 15.55 -0.53 -3.98
CA GLN A 13 16.04 -1.15 -2.75
C GLN A 13 15.46 -0.50 -1.50
N MET A 14 15.39 0.83 -1.46
CA MET A 14 14.82 1.57 -0.34
C MET A 14 13.38 1.16 -0.04
N ILE A 15 12.56 0.99 -1.09
CA ILE A 15 11.17 0.53 -0.95
C ILE A 15 11.13 -0.91 -0.45
N MET A 16 11.91 -1.81 -1.05
CA MET A 16 11.93 -3.23 -0.66
C MET A 16 12.35 -3.43 0.80
N ASP A 17 13.37 -2.68 1.26
CA ASP A 17 13.85 -2.71 2.64
C ASP A 17 12.80 -2.19 3.61
N ASP A 18 12.10 -1.12 3.25
CA ASP A 18 11.03 -0.54 4.07
C ASP A 18 9.83 -1.48 4.19
N LEU A 19 9.41 -2.13 3.09
CA LEU A 19 8.37 -3.17 3.11
C LEU A 19 8.75 -4.34 4.03
N GLU A 20 9.99 -4.83 3.92
CA GLU A 20 10.46 -5.93 4.75
C GLU A 20 10.50 -5.53 6.24
N ARG A 21 10.97 -4.32 6.53
CA ARG A 21 10.98 -3.73 7.87
C ARG A 21 9.57 -3.59 8.43
N PHE A 22 8.60 -3.18 7.62
CA PHE A 22 7.19 -3.09 8.03
C PHE A 22 6.65 -4.46 8.44
N VAL A 23 6.91 -5.50 7.64
CA VAL A 23 6.47 -6.87 7.94
C VAL A 23 7.08 -7.41 9.23
N LYS A 24 8.40 -7.25 9.42
CA LYS A 24 9.12 -7.74 10.60
C LYS A 24 8.68 -7.06 11.90
N ARG A 25 8.11 -5.84 11.83
CA ARG A 25 7.76 -5.03 13.01
C ARG A 25 6.33 -5.26 13.53
N LYS A 26 5.58 -6.23 13.02
CA LYS A 26 4.20 -6.49 13.46
C LYS A 26 4.07 -6.60 14.99
N GLU A 27 4.92 -7.39 15.65
CA GLU A 27 4.91 -7.54 17.11
C GLU A 27 5.32 -6.27 17.85
N PHE A 28 6.25 -5.49 17.30
CA PHE A 28 6.62 -4.19 17.88
C PHE A 28 5.41 -3.25 17.94
N TYR A 29 4.65 -3.13 16.83
CA TYR A 29 3.44 -2.31 16.79
C TYR A 29 2.40 -2.77 17.82
N ARG A 30 2.22 -4.09 17.95
CA ARG A 30 1.33 -4.69 18.96
C ARG A 30 1.76 -4.33 20.38
N ASN A 31 3.05 -4.45 20.71
CA ASN A 31 3.58 -4.19 22.04
C ASN A 31 3.45 -2.73 22.48
N VAL A 32 3.54 -1.80 21.54
CA VAL A 32 3.37 -0.36 21.82
C VAL A 32 1.92 0.13 21.64
N GLY A 33 0.96 -0.79 21.42
CA GLY A 33 -0.45 -0.47 21.27
C GLY A 33 -0.79 0.36 20.02
N LYS A 34 0.05 0.31 18.97
CA LYS A 34 -0.17 1.05 17.72
C LYS A 34 -0.73 0.14 16.63
N ALA A 35 -1.60 0.70 15.80
CA ALA A 35 -2.12 -0.01 14.64
C ALA A 35 -0.98 -0.35 13.66
N TRP A 36 -0.86 -1.62 13.29
CA TRP A 36 0.12 -2.09 12.30
C TRP A 36 -0.31 -1.67 10.90
N LYS A 37 0.08 -0.45 10.52
CA LYS A 37 -0.26 0.22 9.27
C LYS A 37 0.97 0.93 8.72
N HIS A 38 1.08 0.96 7.39
CA HIS A 38 2.10 1.69 6.67
C HIS A 38 1.50 2.23 5.37
N SER A 39 1.86 3.46 4.99
CA SER A 39 1.26 4.18 3.87
C SER A 39 2.34 4.79 2.98
N TYR A 40 2.18 4.63 1.67
CA TYR A 40 2.99 5.30 0.66
C TYR A 40 2.16 6.39 -0.02
N PHE A 41 2.83 7.48 -0.39
CA PHE A 41 2.28 8.49 -1.30
C PHE A 41 3.10 8.47 -2.58
N LEU A 42 2.48 8.06 -3.68
CA LEU A 42 3.13 7.93 -4.99
C LEU A 42 2.68 9.08 -5.88
N TYR A 43 3.58 10.00 -6.19
CA TYR A 43 3.30 11.15 -7.04
C TYR A 43 4.18 11.13 -8.29
N GLY A 44 3.68 11.74 -9.37
CA GLY A 44 4.42 11.91 -10.62
C GLY A 44 3.50 11.86 -11.84
N PRO A 45 4.01 12.20 -13.04
CA PRO A 45 3.24 12.20 -14.28
C PRO A 45 2.50 10.88 -14.55
N PRO A 46 1.39 10.89 -15.30
CA PRO A 46 0.75 9.65 -15.77
C PRO A 46 1.75 8.82 -16.60
N GLY A 47 1.63 7.49 -16.53
CA GLY A 47 2.51 6.58 -17.27
C GLY A 47 3.88 6.30 -16.64
N THR A 48 4.20 6.86 -15.48
CA THR A 48 5.48 6.66 -14.77
C THR A 48 5.57 5.36 -13.94
N GLY A 49 4.61 4.44 -14.10
CA GLY A 49 4.67 3.13 -13.46
C GLY A 49 4.19 3.07 -12.00
N LYS A 50 3.47 4.08 -11.50
CA LYS A 50 2.89 4.07 -10.13
C LYS A 50 2.05 2.81 -9.86
N SER A 51 1.09 2.49 -10.72
CA SER A 51 0.25 1.29 -10.58
C SER A 51 1.06 0.00 -10.73
N SER A 52 2.09 -0.01 -11.59
CA SER A 52 3.01 -1.14 -11.73
C SER A 52 3.85 -1.36 -10.46
N LEU A 53 4.23 -0.28 -9.77
CA LEU A 53 4.94 -0.35 -8.50
C LEU A 53 4.05 -0.93 -7.40
N ILE A 54 2.79 -0.49 -7.31
CA ILE A 54 1.80 -1.07 -6.40
C ILE A 54 1.67 -2.58 -6.67
N ALA A 55 1.50 -2.98 -7.93
CA ALA A 55 1.42 -4.40 -8.30
C ALA A 55 2.69 -5.18 -7.91
N ALA A 56 3.88 -4.58 -8.04
CA ALA A 56 5.13 -5.19 -7.59
C ALA A 56 5.18 -5.37 -6.06
N MET A 57 4.75 -4.35 -5.29
CA MET A 57 4.64 -4.41 -3.83
C MET A 57 3.68 -5.51 -3.35
N THR A 58 2.49 -5.58 -3.95
CA THR A 58 1.47 -6.60 -3.64
C THR A 58 2.03 -8.00 -3.84
N ASN A 59 2.68 -8.25 -4.98
CA ASN A 59 3.30 -9.55 -5.28
C ASN A 59 4.44 -9.87 -4.31
N TYR A 60 5.29 -8.90 -3.98
CA TYR A 60 6.42 -9.09 -3.07
C TYR A 60 5.98 -9.45 -1.65
N LEU A 61 4.91 -8.81 -1.16
CA LEU A 61 4.36 -9.07 0.17
C LEU A 61 3.42 -10.27 0.21
N ASN A 62 2.96 -10.76 -0.95
CA ASN A 62 1.84 -11.70 -1.08
C ASN A 62 0.59 -11.22 -0.32
N PHE A 63 0.20 -9.96 -0.58
CA PHE A 63 -0.97 -9.31 0.02
C PHE A 63 -2.12 -9.25 -0.99
N ASP A 64 -3.35 -9.11 -0.50
CA ASP A 64 -4.50 -8.79 -1.35
C ASP A 64 -4.46 -7.30 -1.73
N VAL A 65 -4.91 -6.92 -2.93
CA VAL A 65 -5.02 -5.52 -3.36
C VAL A 65 -6.48 -5.13 -3.56
N TYR A 66 -6.86 -3.98 -3.04
CA TYR A 66 -8.19 -3.41 -3.17
C TYR A 66 -8.09 -1.98 -3.69
N ASP A 67 -8.74 -1.73 -4.82
CA ASP A 67 -8.87 -0.38 -5.37
C ASP A 67 -10.08 0.32 -4.73
N LEU A 68 -9.86 1.51 -4.20
CA LEU A 68 -10.86 2.29 -3.49
C LEU A 68 -11.22 3.53 -4.31
N GLU A 69 -12.40 3.51 -4.88
CA GLU A 69 -12.97 4.66 -5.57
C GLU A 69 -13.77 5.51 -4.58
N LEU A 70 -13.17 6.61 -4.11
CA LEU A 70 -13.76 7.46 -3.05
C LEU A 70 -15.12 8.07 -3.44
N THR A 71 -15.34 8.31 -4.73
CA THR A 71 -16.58 8.88 -5.28
C THR A 71 -17.79 7.94 -5.12
N THR A 72 -17.57 6.65 -4.88
CA THR A 72 -18.64 5.65 -4.72
C THR A 72 -19.31 5.69 -3.35
N PHE A 73 -18.66 6.30 -2.35
CA PHE A 73 -19.19 6.41 -0.99
C PHE A 73 -20.05 7.67 -0.85
N LYS A 74 -21.27 7.50 -0.37
CA LYS A 74 -22.16 8.64 -0.08
C LYS A 74 -21.91 9.22 1.30
N GLU A 75 -21.54 8.36 2.24
CA GLU A 75 -21.33 8.72 3.63
C GLU A 75 -20.01 8.19 4.17
N ASN A 76 -19.40 8.96 5.08
CA ASN A 76 -18.17 8.56 5.77
C ASN A 76 -18.32 7.25 6.56
N MET A 77 -19.55 6.87 6.94
CA MET A 77 -19.81 5.62 7.63
C MET A 77 -19.56 4.40 6.74
N GLU A 78 -19.91 4.47 5.46
CA GLU A 78 -19.69 3.39 4.48
C GLU A 78 -18.19 3.15 4.29
N LEU A 79 -17.41 4.23 4.12
CA LEU A 79 -15.95 4.16 4.04
C LEU A 79 -15.34 3.55 5.32
N ARG A 80 -15.78 4.01 6.50
CA ARG A 80 -15.30 3.45 7.77
C ARG A 80 -15.58 1.96 7.90
N ASN A 81 -16.79 1.52 7.54
CA ASN A 81 -17.18 0.12 7.59
C ASN A 81 -16.32 -0.73 6.64
N MET A 82 -16.06 -0.24 5.42
CA MET A 82 -15.18 -0.90 4.45
C MET A 82 -13.74 -1.03 4.98
N LEU A 83 -13.18 0.04 5.54
CA LEU A 83 -11.84 0.02 6.13
C LEU A 83 -11.72 -0.95 7.31
N ILE A 84 -12.78 -1.13 8.09
CA ILE A 84 -12.84 -2.09 9.20
C ILE A 84 -12.98 -3.53 8.67
N ALA A 85 -13.78 -3.73 7.62
CA ALA A 85 -14.02 -5.05 7.03
C ALA A 85 -12.86 -5.57 6.17
N THR A 86 -11.90 -4.71 5.82
CA THR A 86 -10.75 -5.07 5.00
C THR A 86 -9.90 -6.13 5.72
N LYS A 87 -9.54 -7.19 4.99
CA LYS A 87 -8.77 -8.31 5.53
C LYS A 87 -7.36 -7.88 5.94
N ASN A 88 -6.79 -8.57 6.92
CA ASN A 88 -5.37 -8.44 7.24
C ASN A 88 -4.51 -8.83 6.02
N LYS A 89 -3.31 -8.24 5.91
CA LYS A 89 -2.39 -8.45 4.77
C LYS A 89 -2.99 -7.97 3.44
N SER A 90 -3.46 -6.73 3.44
CA SER A 90 -4.03 -6.06 2.27
C SER A 90 -3.31 -4.75 1.97
N ILE A 91 -3.30 -4.36 0.70
CA ILE A 91 -2.95 -3.01 0.25
C ILE A 91 -4.23 -2.34 -0.26
N LEU A 92 -4.56 -1.20 0.35
CA LEU A 92 -5.64 -0.32 -0.10
C LEU A 92 -5.05 0.75 -1.01
N VAL A 93 -5.54 0.84 -2.23
CA VAL A 93 -5.14 1.83 -3.22
C VAL A 93 -6.21 2.90 -3.28
N VAL A 94 -5.78 4.15 -3.17
CA VAL A 94 -6.67 5.31 -3.34
C VAL A 94 -6.10 6.13 -4.49
N GLY A 95 -6.81 6.17 -5.61
CA GLY A 95 -6.45 6.95 -6.78
C GLY A 95 -6.85 8.42 -6.66
N ASP A 96 -6.28 9.26 -7.53
CA ASP A 96 -6.71 10.63 -7.81
C ASP A 96 -7.00 11.48 -6.55
N ILE A 97 -6.01 11.52 -5.65
CA ILE A 97 -6.01 12.41 -4.50
C ILE A 97 -5.38 13.74 -4.95
N ASP A 98 -6.19 14.60 -5.57
CA ASP A 98 -5.86 16.00 -5.88
C ASP A 98 -6.42 16.96 -4.81
#